data_AF-A0A0D5CN64-F1
#
_entry.id   AF-A0A0D5CN64-F1
#
_cell.length_a   1.000
_cell.length_b   1.000
_cell.length_c   1.000
_cell.angle_alpha   90.00
_cell.angle_beta   90.00
_cell.angle_gamma   90.00
#
_symmetry.space_group_name_H-M   'P 1'
#
loop_
_entity.id
_entity.type
_entity.pdbx_description
1 polymer ?
#
loop_
_entity_poly.entity_id
_entity_poly.type
_entity_poly.pdbx_seq_one_letter_code
_entity_poly.pdbx_strand_id
1 'polypeptide(L)'
;MPSTLRSDDLRDVLRIGQATVSLRLWQGKIPGYLIRHSWIAFRSGVREWLASTADGPLPPHEPDRDPLDAFGDVLTVSEVAGLFRLSRQSITGWLRDGVLGGRFDGRPWLVEKGAILELLREGSNRP
;
A
#
# COMPACT_ATOMS: atom_id res chain seq x y z
N MET A 1 -2.60 -10.91 9.75
CA MET A 1 -2.96 -9.77 8.88
C MET A 1 -1.87 -9.60 7.82
N PRO A 2 -2.23 -9.52 6.53
CA PRO A 2 -1.26 -9.34 5.44
C PRO A 2 -0.51 -8.00 5.59
N SER A 3 0.69 -7.90 5.03
CA SER A 3 1.52 -6.68 5.11
C SER A 3 0.90 -5.51 4.35
N THR A 4 0.12 -5.79 3.31
CA THR A 4 -0.65 -4.82 2.54
C THR A 4 -2.14 -5.09 2.67
N LEU A 5 -2.89 -4.05 2.98
CA LEU A 5 -4.33 -4.03 3.20
C LEU A 5 -5.00 -3.24 2.09
N ARG A 6 -6.05 -3.81 1.52
CA ARG A 6 -6.99 -3.08 0.66
C ARG A 6 -8.18 -2.61 1.50
N SER A 7 -9.08 -1.82 0.93
CA SER A 7 -10.29 -1.34 1.62
C SER A 7 -11.12 -2.45 2.26
N ASP A 8 -11.13 -3.66 1.67
CA ASP A 8 -11.83 -4.81 2.25
C ASP A 8 -11.14 -5.37 3.49
N ASP A 9 -9.81 -5.51 3.46
CA ASP A 9 -9.06 -5.91 4.65
C ASP A 9 -9.21 -4.86 5.77
N LEU A 10 -9.25 -3.56 5.43
CA LEU A 10 -9.47 -2.48 6.41
C LEU A 10 -10.84 -2.55 7.07
N ARG A 11 -11.89 -2.91 6.31
CA ARG A 11 -13.24 -3.12 6.83
C ARG A 11 -13.25 -4.26 7.85
N ASP A 12 -12.60 -5.39 7.56
CA ASP A 12 -12.54 -6.53 8.47
C ASP A 12 -11.72 -6.22 9.72
N VAL A 13 -10.59 -5.54 9.57
CA VAL A 13 -9.69 -5.17 10.67
C VAL A 13 -10.35 -4.18 11.61
N LEU A 14 -11.00 -3.15 11.06
CA LEU A 14 -11.63 -2.09 11.85
C LEU A 14 -13.06 -2.43 12.28
N ARG A 15 -13.65 -3.49 11.72
CA ARG A 15 -15.05 -3.91 11.92
C ARG A 15 -16.05 -2.76 11.71
N ILE A 16 -15.80 -1.94 10.69
CA ILE A 16 -16.68 -0.82 10.28
C ILE A 16 -17.17 -1.02 8.84
N GLY A 17 -18.22 -0.30 8.45
CA GLY A 17 -18.77 -0.38 7.08
C GLY A 17 -17.81 0.17 6.02
N GLN A 18 -17.89 -0.36 4.80
CA GLN A 18 -17.06 0.06 3.65
C GLN A 18 -17.15 1.57 3.37
N ALA A 19 -18.36 2.14 3.44
CA ALA A 19 -18.54 3.58 3.28
C ALA A 19 -17.76 4.40 4.33
N THR A 20 -17.68 3.90 5.56
CA THR A 20 -16.93 4.53 6.65
C THR A 20 -15.42 4.40 6.45
N VAL A 21 -14.94 3.24 5.97
CA VAL A 21 -13.53 3.06 5.58
C VAL A 21 -13.15 4.07 4.52
N SER A 22 -13.91 4.13 3.42
CA SER A 22 -13.68 5.08 2.32
C SER A 22 -13.68 6.52 2.82
N LEU A 23 -14.67 6.92 3.63
CA LEU A 23 -14.73 8.27 4.18
C LEU A 23 -13.50 8.59 5.02
N ARG A 24 -13.04 7.66 5.87
CA ARG A 24 -11.87 7.88 6.73
C ARG A 24 -10.55 7.91 5.96
N LEU A 25 -10.44 7.15 4.87
CA LEU A 25 -9.31 7.24 3.94
C LEU A 25 -9.31 8.57 3.19
N TRP A 26 -10.46 9.01 2.70
CA TRP A 26 -10.61 10.32 2.08
C TRP A 26 -10.29 11.47 3.03
N GLN A 27 -10.61 11.34 4.32
CA GLN A 27 -10.29 12.32 5.36
C GLN A 27 -8.83 12.25 5.86
N GLY A 28 -8.00 11.34 5.36
CA GLY A 28 -6.63 11.13 5.86
C GLY A 28 -6.54 10.54 7.27
N LYS A 29 -7.69 10.17 7.88
CA LYS A 29 -7.75 9.63 9.24
C LYS A 29 -7.10 8.26 9.32
N ILE A 30 -7.43 7.38 8.37
CA ILE A 30 -6.73 6.09 8.21
C ILE A 30 -5.56 6.32 7.26
N PRO A 31 -4.34 5.84 7.57
CA PRO A 31 -3.23 5.98 6.64
C PRO A 31 -3.50 5.12 5.41
N GLY A 32 -3.35 5.72 4.23
CA GLY A 32 -3.53 5.02 2.99
C GLY A 32 -2.97 5.78 1.80
N TYR A 33 -2.78 5.02 0.74
CA TYR A 33 -2.25 5.44 -0.54
C TYR A 33 -3.33 5.25 -1.58
N LEU A 34 -3.81 6.33 -2.18
CA LEU A 34 -4.73 6.30 -3.30
C LEU A 34 -3.91 6.21 -4.59
N ILE A 35 -3.91 5.04 -5.21
CA ILE A 35 -3.26 4.84 -6.51
C ILE A 35 -4.36 4.60 -7.53
N ARG A 36 -4.52 5.55 -8.47
CA ARG A 36 -5.63 5.62 -9.44
C ARG A 36 -7.00 5.68 -8.74
N HIS A 37 -7.57 4.51 -8.48
CA HIS A 37 -8.90 4.32 -7.89
C HIS A 37 -8.89 3.25 -6.78
N SER A 38 -7.70 2.78 -6.41
CA SER A 38 -7.52 1.72 -5.43
C SER A 38 -6.81 2.29 -4.21
N TRP A 39 -7.46 2.14 -3.05
CA TRP A 39 -6.85 2.42 -1.77
C TRP A 39 -5.99 1.24 -1.32
N ILE A 40 -4.75 1.55 -0.95
CA ILE A 40 -3.76 0.61 -0.44
C ILE A 40 -3.27 1.15 0.89
N ALA A 41 -3.20 0.32 1.92
CA ALA A 41 -2.63 0.69 3.21
C ALA A 41 -1.62 -0.37 3.65
N PHE A 42 -0.51 0.06 4.25
CA PHE A 42 0.41 -0.90 4.85
C PHE A 42 0.01 -1.19 6.29
N ARG A 43 0.17 -2.46 6.66
CA ARG A 43 -0.10 -2.95 8.01
C ARG A 43 0.67 -2.16 9.06
N SER A 44 1.93 -1.83 8.80
CA SER A 44 2.79 -1.01 9.66
C SER A 44 2.11 0.32 10.00
N GLY A 45 1.77 1.11 8.98
CA GLY A 45 1.11 2.40 9.15
C GLY A 45 -0.27 2.32 9.81
N VAL A 46 -1.08 1.31 9.48
CA VAL A 46 -2.40 1.12 10.11
C VAL A 46 -2.27 0.75 11.58
N ARG A 47 -1.30 -0.09 11.94
CA ARG A 47 -1.04 -0.46 13.34
C ARG A 47 -0.50 0.69 14.15
N GLU A 48 0.45 1.44 13.60
CA GLU A 48 0.98 2.65 14.23
C GLU A 48 -0.13 3.69 14.44
N TRP A 49 -1.02 3.85 13.46
CA TRP A 49 -2.19 4.70 13.62
C TRP A 49 -3.14 4.18 14.71
N LEU A 50 -3.48 2.90 14.72
CA LEU A 50 -4.29 2.30 15.78
C LEU A 50 -3.66 2.51 17.16
N ALA A 51 -2.34 2.36 17.24
CA ALA A 51 -1.53 2.64 18.42
C ALA A 51 -1.64 4.09 18.87
N SER A 52 -1.55 5.05 17.95
CA SER A 52 -1.71 6.48 18.26
C SER A 52 -3.12 6.86 18.72
N THR A 53 -4.13 6.05 18.39
CA THR A 53 -5.54 6.28 18.75
C THR A 53 -6.02 5.49 19.96
N ALA A 54 -5.20 4.59 20.51
CA ALA A 54 -5.58 3.75 21.63
C ALA A 54 -5.26 4.47 22.96
N ASP A 55 -6.26 4.58 23.84
CA ASP A 55 -6.12 5.17 25.18
C ASP A 55 -5.40 4.25 26.20
N GLY A 56 -4.61 3.26 25.75
CA GLY A 56 -4.01 2.26 26.64
C GLY A 56 -2.67 1.71 26.14
N PRO A 57 -1.89 1.06 27.03
CA PRO A 57 -0.60 0.49 26.68
C PRO A 57 -0.78 -0.57 25.60
N LEU A 58 -0.11 -0.37 24.47
CA LEU A 58 -0.11 -1.33 23.39
C LEU A 58 0.60 -2.61 23.82
N PRO A 59 0.07 -3.79 23.48
CA PRO A 59 0.82 -5.01 23.66
C PRO A 59 2.16 -4.89 22.89
N PRO A 60 3.29 -5.30 23.50
CA PRO A 60 4.57 -5.30 22.82
C PRO A 60 4.43 -6.18 21.58
N HIS A 61 4.67 -5.56 20.43
CA HIS A 61 4.66 -6.22 19.14
C HIS A 61 6.00 -5.94 18.46
N GLU A 62 6.49 -6.89 17.68
CA GLU A 62 7.69 -6.67 16.89
C GLU A 62 7.47 -5.48 15.94
N PRO A 63 8.46 -4.58 15.79
CA PRO A 63 8.37 -3.47 14.86
C PRO A 63 8.04 -4.02 13.48
N ASP A 64 6.93 -3.54 12.92
CA ASP A 64 6.44 -3.99 11.64
C ASP A 64 7.38 -3.47 10.55
N ARG A 65 8.25 -4.36 10.02
CA ARG A 65 9.19 -3.99 8.95
C ARG A 65 8.43 -3.46 7.74
N ASP A 66 9.02 -2.48 7.06
CA ASP A 66 8.43 -1.96 5.83
C ASP A 66 8.30 -3.14 4.84
N PRO A 67 7.12 -3.38 4.24
CA PRO A 67 6.97 -4.44 3.26
C PRO A 67 7.94 -4.30 2.08
N LEU A 68 8.40 -3.10 1.76
CA LEU A 68 9.41 -2.84 0.73
C LEU A 68 10.82 -3.31 1.11
N ASP A 69 11.13 -3.52 2.39
CA ASP A 69 12.43 -4.05 2.84
C ASP A 69 12.66 -5.50 2.44
N ALA A 70 11.59 -6.23 2.12
CA ALA A 70 11.67 -7.60 1.63
C ALA A 70 12.14 -7.69 0.16
N PHE A 71 12.22 -6.55 -0.54
CA PHE A 71 12.52 -6.47 -1.97
C PHE A 71 13.82 -5.71 -2.23
N GLY A 72 14.53 -6.10 -3.29
CA GLY A 72 15.69 -5.37 -3.78
C GLY A 72 15.32 -4.03 -4.43
N ASP A 73 16.32 -3.34 -4.98
CA ASP A 73 16.13 -2.02 -5.62
C ASP A 73 15.35 -2.08 -6.94
N VAL A 74 15.22 -3.26 -7.54
CA VAL A 74 14.48 -3.48 -8.78
C VAL A 74 13.52 -4.65 -8.59
N LEU A 75 12.24 -4.40 -8.84
CA LEU A 75 11.15 -5.36 -8.68
C LEU A 75 10.56 -5.72 -10.05
N THR A 76 10.20 -6.99 -10.18
CA THR A 76 9.42 -7.49 -11.30
C THR A 76 7.93 -7.15 -11.13
N VAL A 77 7.17 -7.20 -12.24
CA VAL A 77 5.70 -7.06 -12.21
C VAL A 77 5.04 -8.02 -11.21
N SER A 78 5.57 -9.23 -11.07
CA SER A 78 5.04 -10.24 -10.13
C SER A 78 5.27 -9.84 -8.67
N GLU A 79 6.45 -9.29 -8.35
CA GLU A 79 6.76 -8.80 -7.01
C GLU A 79 5.92 -7.58 -6.64
N VAL A 80 5.79 -6.63 -7.57
CA VAL A 80 4.91 -5.46 -7.38
C VAL A 80 3.44 -5.88 -7.23
N ALA A 81 2.99 -6.86 -8.02
CA ALA A 81 1.65 -7.42 -7.89
C ALA A 81 1.44 -8.08 -6.52
N GLY A 82 2.45 -8.79 -6.01
CA GLY A 82 2.45 -9.36 -4.67
C GLY A 82 2.40 -8.29 -3.58
N LEU A 83 3.25 -7.26 -3.69
CA LEU A 83 3.31 -6.13 -2.77
C LEU A 83 1.95 -5.41 -2.66
N PHE A 84 1.33 -5.07 -3.79
CA PHE A 84 0.05 -4.37 -3.81
C PHE A 84 -1.18 -5.29 -3.71
N ARG A 85 -0.98 -6.61 -3.71
CA ARG A 85 -2.05 -7.62 -3.78
C ARG A 85 -3.03 -7.33 -4.92
N LEU A 86 -2.46 -6.99 -6.08
CA LEU A 86 -3.16 -6.72 -7.32
C LEU A 86 -2.82 -7.78 -8.37
N SER A 87 -3.59 -7.82 -9.45
CA SER A 87 -3.27 -8.71 -10.57
C SER A 87 -2.04 -8.19 -11.32
N ARG A 88 -1.23 -9.10 -11.89
CA ARG A 88 -0.13 -8.73 -12.80
C ARG A 88 -0.61 -7.87 -13.97
N GLN A 89 -1.85 -8.09 -14.42
CA GLN A 89 -2.46 -7.32 -15.50
C GLN A 89 -2.72 -5.87 -15.08
N SER A 90 -3.17 -5.64 -13.84
CA SER A 90 -3.35 -4.30 -13.27
C SER A 90 -2.03 -3.54 -13.21
N ILE A 91 -0.97 -4.19 -12.69
CA ILE A 91 0.38 -3.58 -12.62
C ILE A 91 0.94 -3.31 -14.02
N THR A 92 0.77 -4.25 -14.96
CA THR A 92 1.17 -4.04 -16.36
C THR A 92 0.40 -2.88 -16.99
N GLY A 93 -0.88 -2.73 -16.68
CA GLY A 93 -1.68 -1.57 -17.09
C GLY A 93 -1.12 -0.27 -16.53
N TRP A 94 -0.80 -0.23 -15.22
CA TRP A 94 -0.19 0.96 -14.60
C TRP A 94 1.15 1.35 -15.23
N LEU A 95 1.97 0.37 -15.61
CA LEU A 95 3.23 0.60 -16.30
C LEU A 95 3.03 1.16 -17.72
N ARG A 96 2.06 0.61 -18.46
CA ARG A 96 1.72 1.08 -19.81
C ARG A 96 1.14 2.48 -19.82
N ASP A 97 0.33 2.79 -18.81
CA ASP A 97 -0.36 4.06 -18.70
C ASP A 97 0.47 5.14 -17.99
N GLY A 98 1.72 4.82 -17.59
CA GLY A 98 2.65 5.75 -16.95
C GLY A 98 2.35 6.10 -15.49
N VAL A 99 1.44 5.37 -14.83
CA VAL A 99 1.13 5.57 -13.40
C VAL A 99 2.24 5.05 -12.51
N LEU A 100 2.81 3.91 -12.87
CA LEU A 100 3.97 3.36 -12.20
C LEU A 100 5.17 3.53 -13.11
N GLY A 101 6.18 4.24 -12.64
CA GLY A 101 7.45 4.35 -13.35
C GLY A 101 8.11 2.98 -13.46
N GLY A 102 8.33 2.52 -14.68
CA GLY A 102 9.05 1.27 -14.93
C GLY A 102 9.84 1.33 -16.23
N ARG A 103 10.91 0.55 -16.27
CA ARG A 103 11.75 0.39 -17.45
C ARG A 103 11.30 -0.82 -18.23
N PHE A 104 11.09 -0.63 -19.53
CA PHE A 104 10.84 -1.72 -20.47
C PHE A 104 12.13 -2.05 -21.23
N ASP A 105 12.87 -3.04 -20.75
CA ASP A 105 14.15 -3.46 -21.34
C ASP A 105 13.98 -4.82 -22.06
N GLY A 106 13.24 -4.82 -23.17
CA GLY A 106 13.10 -6.01 -24.03
C GLY A 106 12.18 -7.15 -23.52
N ARG A 107 11.87 -7.18 -22.21
CA ARG A 107 10.93 -8.03 -21.41
C ARG A 107 11.68 -8.85 -20.35
N PRO A 108 11.14 -8.94 -19.11
CA PRO A 108 9.92 -8.33 -18.57
C PRO A 108 10.09 -6.87 -18.10
N TRP A 109 8.99 -6.17 -17.80
CA TRP A 109 9.02 -4.84 -17.18
C TRP A 109 9.70 -4.92 -15.80
N LEU A 110 10.54 -3.93 -15.53
CA LEU A 110 11.25 -3.76 -14.26
C LEU A 110 10.84 -2.43 -13.62
N VAL A 111 10.64 -2.45 -12.31
CA VAL A 111 10.17 -1.30 -11.54
C VAL A 111 11.22 -1.00 -10.49
N GLU A 112 11.77 0.21 -10.52
CA GLU A 112 12.71 0.65 -9.50
C GLU A 112 11.94 0.87 -8.18
N LYS A 113 12.52 0.43 -7.06
CA LYS A 113 11.96 0.61 -5.71
C LYS A 113 11.67 2.08 -5.43
N GLY A 114 12.54 2.99 -5.91
CA GLY A 114 12.32 4.43 -5.86
C GLY A 114 11.04 4.89 -6.56
N ALA A 115 10.69 4.30 -7.71
CA ALA A 115 9.44 4.63 -8.41
C ALA A 115 8.19 4.18 -7.61
N ILE A 116 8.29 3.09 -6.86
CA ILE A 116 7.22 2.64 -5.96
C ILE A 116 7.08 3.60 -4.79
N LEU A 117 8.20 4.03 -4.20
CA LEU A 117 8.21 4.99 -3.09
C LEU A 117 7.64 6.34 -3.52
N GLU A 118 8.02 6.85 -4.70
CA GLU A 118 7.44 8.08 -5.23
C GLU A 118 5.93 7.93 -5.49
N LEU A 119 5.50 6.81 -6.09
CA LEU A 119 4.06 6.53 -6.29
C LEU A 119 3.28 6.51 -4.97
N LEU A 120 3.85 5.90 -3.92
CA LEU A 120 3.26 5.90 -2.58
C LEU A 120 3.24 7.31 -1.99
N ARG A 121 4.31 8.08 -2.16
CA ARG A 121 4.37 9.47 -1.68
C ARG A 121 3.32 10.34 -2.34
N GLU A 122 3.18 10.26 -3.66
CA GLU A 122 2.16 10.99 -4.43
C GLU A 122 0.74 10.58 -4.08
N GLY A 123 0.51 9.28 -3.83
CA GLY A 123 -0.79 8.74 -3.45
C GLY A 123 -1.14 8.90 -1.97
N SER A 124 -0.20 9.36 -1.12
CA SER A 124 -0.42 9.48 0.32
C SER A 124 -1.58 10.42 0.63
N ASN A 125 -2.50 9.96 1.46
CA ASN A 125 -3.60 10.80 1.97
C ASN A 125 -3.23 11.61 3.21
N ARG A 126 -1.96 11.55 3.63
CA ARG A 126 -1.43 12.30 4.76
C ARG A 126 -0.30 13.24 4.30
N PRO A 127 -0.31 14.49 4.81
CA PRO A 127 0.71 15.49 4.52
C PRO A 127 2.07 15.15 5.14
#